data_AF-A0A8K1DD50-F1
#
_entry.id   AF-A0A8K1DD50-F1
#
_cell.length_a   1.000
_cell.length_b   1.000
_cell.length_c   1.000
_cell.angle_alpha   90.00
_cell.angle_beta   90.00
_cell.angle_gamma   90.00
#
_symmetry.space_group_name_H-M   'P 1'
#
loop_
_entity.id
_entity.type
_entity.pdbx_description
1 polymer ?
#
loop_
_entity_poly.entity_id
_entity_poly.type
_entity_poly.pdbx_seq_one_letter_code
_entity_poly.pdbx_strand_id
1 'polypeptide(L)'
;MSKSDCKGFLIISDKTIPYPQILERSVIYRPKTLVVGVGLHWDTSKDTIKEGLEFCLSKYSLSPKSVARFSSIKKEAQVAGLREIAEEMQVSVDYYEKQDLAGIAIPNPSDVVKNFEGTPSVSEASAIKSSGGTLVVEKQKFPPNLTIAIARISK
;
A
#
# COMPACT_ATOMS: atom_id res chain seq x y z
N MET A 1 12.97 -16.69 -18.87
CA MET A 1 13.47 -15.53 -19.66
C MET A 1 14.90 -15.69 -20.15
N SER A 2 15.76 -16.52 -19.53
CA SER A 2 17.18 -16.69 -19.93
C SER A 2 17.46 -17.46 -21.23
N LYS A 3 16.43 -17.82 -22.02
CA LYS A 3 16.54 -18.60 -23.26
C LYS A 3 15.92 -17.89 -24.49
N SER A 4 15.77 -16.57 -24.44
CA SER A 4 15.11 -15.79 -25.50
C SER A 4 16.14 -15.01 -26.31
N ASP A 5 16.16 -15.18 -27.63
CA ASP A 5 17.04 -14.42 -28.55
C ASP A 5 16.53 -12.98 -28.82
N CYS A 6 15.67 -12.46 -27.94
CA CYS A 6 15.07 -11.14 -28.10
C CYS A 6 16.11 -10.04 -27.88
N LYS A 7 16.12 -9.04 -28.78
CA LYS A 7 17.08 -7.93 -28.73
C LYS A 7 16.75 -6.88 -27.65
N GLY A 8 15.52 -6.90 -27.12
CA GLY A 8 15.05 -6.04 -26.03
C GLY A 8 13.72 -6.54 -25.48
N PHE A 9 13.28 -5.97 -24.35
CA PHE A 9 12.09 -6.39 -23.63
C PHE A 9 11.17 -5.21 -23.31
N LEU A 10 9.86 -5.43 -23.35
CA LEU A 10 8.88 -4.57 -22.68
C LEU A 10 8.40 -5.31 -21.43
N ILE A 11 8.61 -4.71 -20.25
CA ILE A 11 8.19 -5.31 -18.98
C ILE A 11 7.11 -4.44 -18.36
N ILE A 12 5.92 -5.02 -18.23
CA ILE A 12 4.78 -4.41 -17.53
C ILE A 12 4.64 -5.12 -16.20
N SER A 13 5.01 -4.45 -15.12
CA SER A 13 4.96 -5.08 -13.80
C SER A 13 4.95 -4.06 -12.67
N ASP A 14 4.29 -4.41 -11.58
CA ASP A 14 4.44 -3.72 -10.30
C ASP A 14 5.56 -4.29 -9.42
N LYS A 15 6.25 -5.35 -9.88
CA LYS A 15 7.31 -6.02 -9.14
C LYS A 15 8.70 -5.47 -9.44
N THR A 16 9.58 -5.41 -8.45
CA THR A 16 11.01 -5.23 -8.70
C THR A 16 11.56 -6.44 -9.46
N ILE A 17 12.51 -6.20 -10.37
CA ILE A 17 13.04 -7.23 -11.28
C ILE A 17 14.52 -7.39 -10.95
N PRO A 18 14.94 -8.50 -10.31
CA PRO A 18 16.31 -8.68 -9.84
C PRO A 18 17.24 -9.24 -10.93
N TYR A 19 17.09 -8.78 -12.17
CA TYR A 19 17.87 -9.26 -13.33
C TYR A 19 18.46 -8.08 -14.11
N PRO A 20 19.61 -7.54 -13.69
CA PRO A 20 20.26 -6.39 -14.33
C PRO A 20 20.43 -6.53 -15.85
N GLN A 21 20.84 -7.72 -16.31
CA GLN A 21 21.02 -8.03 -17.73
C GLN A 21 19.73 -7.94 -18.56
N ILE A 22 18.57 -8.15 -17.93
CA ILE A 22 17.27 -7.94 -18.58
C ILE A 22 16.96 -6.44 -18.58
N LEU A 23 17.17 -5.76 -17.44
CA LEU A 23 16.87 -4.34 -17.25
C LEU A 23 17.60 -3.43 -18.24
N GLU A 24 18.88 -3.72 -18.53
CA GLU A 24 19.71 -2.95 -19.47
C GLU A 24 19.12 -2.89 -20.89
N ARG A 25 18.28 -3.85 -21.25
CA ARG A 25 17.66 -3.96 -22.58
C ARG A 25 16.13 -3.85 -22.51
N SER A 26 15.61 -3.26 -21.44
CA SER A 26 14.17 -3.20 -21.17
C SER A 26 13.61 -1.79 -21.16
N VAL A 27 12.42 -1.63 -21.73
CA VAL A 27 11.49 -0.57 -21.34
C VAL A 27 10.59 -1.13 -20.25
N ILE A 28 10.49 -0.44 -19.11
CA ILE A 28 9.68 -0.89 -17.99
C ILE A 28 8.51 0.05 -17.78
N TYR A 29 7.30 -0.46 -18.01
CA TYR A 29 6.08 0.23 -17.68
C TYR A 29 5.61 -0.18 -16.27
N ARG A 30 5.39 0.82 -15.42
CA ARG A 30 4.95 0.68 -14.02
C ARG A 30 3.50 1.12 -13.90
N PRO A 31 2.52 0.25 -14.16
CA PRO A 31 1.12 0.62 -14.02
C PRO A 31 0.82 0.96 -12.57
N LYS A 32 -0.06 1.94 -12.34
CA LYS A 32 -0.52 2.37 -11.02
C LYS A 32 -1.53 1.37 -10.45
N THR A 33 -1.05 0.23 -9.98
CA THR A 33 -1.88 -0.92 -9.57
C THR A 33 -1.98 -1.10 -8.05
N LEU A 34 -1.19 -0.39 -7.26
CA LEU A 34 -1.10 -0.62 -5.81
C LEU A 34 -1.80 0.48 -5.02
N VAL A 35 -2.65 0.07 -4.07
CA VAL A 35 -3.22 0.94 -3.04
C VAL A 35 -2.57 0.61 -1.71
N VAL A 36 -2.07 1.62 -1.03
CA VAL A 36 -1.45 1.48 0.30
C VAL A 36 -2.47 1.87 1.37
N GLY A 37 -2.93 0.92 2.16
CA GLY A 37 -3.76 1.20 3.32
C GLY A 37 -2.93 1.42 4.56
N VAL A 38 -3.24 2.47 5.31
CA VAL A 38 -2.42 2.96 6.41
C VAL A 38 -3.28 3.13 7.66
N GLY A 39 -2.92 2.43 8.74
CA GLY A 39 -3.43 2.67 10.09
C GLY A 39 -2.41 3.49 10.86
N LEU A 40 -2.86 4.62 11.42
CA LEU A 40 -2.00 5.67 11.98
C LEU A 40 -2.45 6.04 13.39
N HIS A 41 -1.52 6.53 14.22
CA HIS A 41 -1.85 7.44 15.32
C HIS A 41 -1.87 8.90 14.81
N TRP A 42 -2.44 9.85 15.57
CA TRP A 42 -2.62 11.23 15.08
C TRP A 42 -1.31 12.00 14.87
N ASP A 43 -0.23 11.57 15.53
CA ASP A 43 1.10 12.18 15.53
C ASP A 43 2.11 11.46 14.63
N THR A 44 1.67 10.48 13.83
CA THR A 44 2.59 9.69 12.99
C THR A 44 3.21 10.57 11.89
N SER A 45 4.53 10.68 11.90
CA SER A 45 5.28 11.54 10.96
C SER A 45 5.32 10.96 9.54
N LYS A 46 5.55 11.83 8.56
CA LYS A 46 5.79 11.44 7.17
C LYS A 46 6.92 10.42 7.04
N ASP A 47 8.03 10.65 7.75
CA ASP A 47 9.22 9.82 7.65
C ASP A 47 8.97 8.41 8.20
N THR A 48 8.23 8.28 9.31
CA THR A 48 7.82 6.96 9.82
C THR A 48 6.95 6.21 8.82
N ILE A 49 6.02 6.89 8.14
CA ILE A 49 5.18 6.27 7.09
C ILE A 49 6.04 5.85 5.89
N LYS A 50 6.98 6.71 5.49
CA LYS A 50 7.89 6.45 4.36
C LYS A 50 8.77 5.24 4.62
N GLU A 51 9.42 5.16 5.78
CA GLU A 51 10.25 4.03 6.17
C GLU A 51 9.45 2.72 6.21
N GLY A 52 8.25 2.74 6.80
CA GLY A 52 7.37 1.57 6.83
C GLY A 52 6.92 1.14 5.43
N LEU A 53 6.63 2.09 4.55
CA LEU A 53 6.26 1.82 3.17
C LEU A 53 7.43 1.24 2.38
N GLU A 54 8.61 1.85 2.47
CA GLU A 54 9.83 1.39 1.81
C GLU A 54 10.20 -0.03 2.27
N PHE A 55 10.09 -0.31 3.57
CA PHE A 55 10.25 -1.66 4.12
C PHE A 55 9.28 -2.65 3.46
N CYS A 56 7.98 -2.33 3.42
CA CYS A 56 6.98 -3.21 2.80
C CYS A 56 7.26 -3.42 1.31
N LEU A 57 7.49 -2.35 0.56
CA LEU A 57 7.74 -2.45 -0.87
C LEU A 57 8.98 -3.29 -1.17
N SER A 58 10.06 -3.09 -0.42
CA SER A 58 11.29 -3.87 -0.55
C SER A 58 11.07 -5.35 -0.21
N LYS A 59 10.51 -5.63 0.98
CA LYS A 59 10.24 -7.00 1.48
C LYS A 59 9.38 -7.82 0.51
N TYR A 60 8.38 -7.19 -0.10
CA TYR A 60 7.44 -7.87 -1.01
C TYR A 60 7.77 -7.69 -2.50
N SER A 61 8.97 -7.16 -2.80
CA SER A 61 9.48 -6.94 -4.15
C SER A 61 8.52 -6.13 -5.02
N LEU A 62 7.94 -5.06 -4.49
CA LEU A 62 7.01 -4.16 -5.16
C LEU A 62 7.71 -2.83 -5.49
N SER A 63 7.34 -2.23 -6.62
CA SER A 63 7.91 -0.96 -7.06
C SER A 63 7.09 0.21 -6.49
N PRO A 64 7.74 1.21 -5.83
CA PRO A 64 7.06 2.42 -5.36
C PRO A 64 6.38 3.19 -6.48
N LYS A 65 6.90 3.09 -7.71
CA LYS A 65 6.32 3.74 -8.90
C LYS A 65 4.92 3.23 -9.23
N SER A 66 4.54 2.05 -8.74
CA SER A 66 3.23 1.42 -8.98
C SER A 66 2.19 1.80 -7.92
N VAL A 67 2.56 2.56 -6.88
CA VAL A 67 1.63 3.13 -5.91
C VAL A 67 0.73 4.16 -6.61
N ALA A 68 -0.57 3.89 -6.58
CA ALA A 68 -1.62 4.69 -7.19
C ALA A 68 -2.18 5.73 -6.22
N ARG A 69 -2.35 5.35 -4.95
CA ARG A 69 -2.91 6.19 -3.87
C ARG A 69 -2.71 5.54 -2.50
N PHE A 70 -2.88 6.35 -1.47
CA PHE A 70 -3.02 5.90 -0.09
C PHE A 70 -4.50 5.78 0.29
N SER A 71 -4.77 5.04 1.36
CA SER A 71 -6.11 4.96 1.96
C SER A 71 -6.00 4.86 3.48
N SER A 72 -6.96 5.44 4.21
CA SER A 72 -7.04 5.33 5.67
C SER A 72 -8.47 5.55 6.17
N ILE A 73 -8.67 5.42 7.48
CA ILE A 73 -9.91 5.84 8.13
C ILE A 73 -9.90 7.36 8.28
N LYS A 74 -11.07 7.98 8.09
CA LYS A 74 -11.27 9.38 8.38
C LYS A 74 -11.20 9.60 9.89
N LYS A 75 -10.48 10.63 10.30
CA LYS A 75 -10.39 11.10 11.69
C LYS A 75 -10.83 12.56 11.75
N GLU A 76 -11.21 13.02 12.94
CA GLU A 76 -11.58 14.41 13.19
C GLU A 76 -10.47 15.38 12.82
N ALA A 77 -9.22 15.02 13.13
CA ALA A 77 -8.02 15.72 12.68
C ALA A 77 -7.29 14.88 11.62
N GLN A 78 -6.96 15.51 10.48
CA GLN A 78 -6.13 14.86 9.46
C GLN A 78 -4.70 14.66 9.99
N VAL A 79 -4.14 13.47 9.76
CA VAL A 79 -2.75 13.17 10.11
C VAL A 79 -1.84 13.83 9.08
N ALA A 80 -1.10 14.87 9.48
CA ALA A 80 -0.25 15.65 8.60
C ALA A 80 0.74 14.77 7.81
N GLY A 81 1.36 13.78 8.48
CA GLY A 81 2.33 12.89 7.87
C GLY A 81 1.79 12.09 6.67
N LEU A 82 0.51 11.67 6.69
CA LEU A 82 -0.09 10.93 5.57
C LEU A 82 -0.32 11.84 4.36
N ARG A 83 -0.74 13.08 4.59
CA ARG A 83 -0.91 14.07 3.52
C ARG A 83 0.44 14.41 2.88
N GLU A 84 1.45 14.66 3.71
CA GLU A 84 2.78 15.04 3.25
C GLU A 84 3.45 13.95 2.39
N ILE A 85 3.33 12.67 2.76
CA ILE A 85 3.91 11.59 1.95
C ILE A 85 3.14 11.39 0.64
N ALA A 86 1.81 11.60 0.65
CA ALA A 86 1.00 11.53 -0.55
C ALA A 86 1.34 12.65 -1.54
N GLU A 87 1.57 13.87 -1.04
CA GLU A 87 2.07 15.01 -1.82
C GLU A 87 3.47 14.74 -2.38
N GLU A 88 4.40 14.23 -1.56
CA GLU A 88 5.76 13.86 -2.00
C GLU A 88 5.73 12.80 -3.12
N MET A 89 4.81 11.83 -3.02
CA MET A 89 4.65 10.77 -4.02
C MET A 89 3.72 11.16 -5.19
N GLN A 90 3.12 12.35 -5.17
CA GLN A 90 2.16 12.85 -6.15
C GLN A 90 0.97 11.89 -6.37
N VAL A 91 0.40 11.39 -5.28
CA VAL A 91 -0.76 10.49 -5.29
C VAL A 91 -1.85 10.99 -4.35
N SER A 92 -3.09 10.55 -4.55
CA SER A 92 -4.21 10.92 -3.68
C SER A 92 -4.24 10.10 -2.38
N VAL A 93 -5.07 10.55 -1.44
CA VAL A 93 -5.43 9.80 -0.22
C VAL A 93 -6.94 9.63 -0.18
N ASP A 94 -7.39 8.39 -0.08
CA ASP A 94 -8.80 8.07 0.13
C ASP A 94 -9.08 7.92 1.63
N TYR A 95 -10.10 8.62 2.13
CA TYR A 95 -10.54 8.50 3.52
C TYR A 95 -11.92 7.87 3.58
N TYR A 96 -12.08 6.92 4.50
CA TYR A 96 -13.34 6.20 4.69
C TYR A 96 -13.89 6.40 6.09
N GLU A 97 -15.20 6.50 6.20
CA GLU A 97 -15.84 6.45 7.51
C GLU A 97 -15.72 5.02 8.05
N LYS A 98 -15.74 4.90 9.38
CA LYS A 98 -15.67 3.62 10.08
C LYS A 98 -16.67 2.58 9.55
N GLN A 99 -17.91 3.02 9.29
CA GLN A 99 -18.98 2.17 8.76
C GLN A 99 -18.68 1.59 7.38
N ASP A 100 -17.90 2.30 6.54
CA ASP A 100 -17.52 1.84 5.21
C ASP A 100 -16.53 0.68 5.26
N LEU A 101 -15.76 0.60 6.36
CA LEU A 101 -14.70 -0.39 6.59
C LEU A 101 -15.18 -1.59 7.41
N ALA A 102 -16.18 -1.41 8.29
CA ALA A 102 -16.67 -2.45 9.19
C ALA A 102 -17.18 -3.72 8.48
N GLY A 103 -17.74 -3.59 7.27
CA GLY A 103 -18.25 -4.70 6.47
C GLY A 103 -17.23 -5.40 5.58
N ILE A 104 -15.96 -4.98 5.58
CA ILE A 104 -14.94 -5.55 4.71
C ILE A 104 -14.38 -6.84 5.35
N ALA A 105 -14.55 -7.96 4.66
CA ALA A 105 -13.90 -9.21 5.03
C ALA A 105 -12.39 -9.07 4.85
N ILE A 106 -11.63 -9.28 5.93
CA ILE A 106 -10.15 -9.24 5.90
C ILE A 106 -9.56 -10.54 6.45
N PRO A 107 -8.35 -10.93 5.99
CA PRO A 107 -7.69 -12.14 6.45
C PRO A 107 -7.24 -12.07 7.92
N ASN A 108 -6.87 -10.88 8.43
CA ASN A 108 -6.30 -10.72 9.78
C ASN A 108 -7.05 -9.68 10.63
N PRO A 109 -8.20 -10.01 11.23
CA PRO A 109 -8.83 -9.14 12.22
C PRO A 109 -7.85 -8.86 13.38
N SER A 110 -7.75 -7.60 13.83
CA SER A 110 -6.88 -7.23 14.95
C SER A 110 -7.59 -7.42 16.30
N ASP A 111 -6.87 -7.84 17.35
CA ASP A 111 -7.47 -8.06 18.69
C ASP A 111 -8.02 -6.79 19.35
N VAL A 112 -7.57 -5.60 18.91
CA VAL A 112 -8.05 -4.28 19.38
C VAL A 112 -9.53 -4.03 19.01
N VAL A 113 -10.14 -4.91 18.21
CA VAL A 113 -11.52 -4.82 17.70
C VAL A 113 -12.58 -5.02 18.80
N LYS A 114 -12.25 -5.61 19.96
CA LYS A 114 -13.24 -5.82 21.04
C LYS A 114 -13.48 -4.60 21.94
N ASN A 115 -12.49 -3.72 22.11
CA ASN A 115 -12.59 -2.61 23.07
C ASN A 115 -12.76 -1.23 22.43
N PHE A 116 -12.35 -1.06 21.17
CA PHE A 116 -12.72 0.08 20.36
C PHE A 116 -13.21 -0.43 19.00
N GLU A 117 -14.52 -0.30 18.79
CA GLU A 117 -14.99 0.15 17.49
C GLU A 117 -15.02 -0.83 16.31
N GLY A 118 -15.10 -2.15 16.52
CA GLY A 118 -15.74 -3.10 15.58
C GLY A 118 -15.23 -3.16 14.13
N THR A 119 -14.12 -2.48 13.81
CA THR A 119 -13.62 -2.32 12.45
C THR A 119 -12.43 -3.24 12.27
N PRO A 120 -12.49 -4.22 11.35
CA PRO A 120 -11.34 -5.04 11.02
C PRO A 120 -10.17 -4.12 10.60
N SER A 121 -8.96 -4.38 11.12
CA SER A 121 -7.68 -3.77 10.73
C SER A 121 -7.77 -2.63 9.68
N VAL A 122 -7.73 -1.37 10.14
CA VAL A 122 -7.93 -0.18 9.29
C VAL A 122 -7.12 -0.22 8.00
N SER A 123 -5.83 -0.57 8.08
CA SER A 123 -4.93 -0.63 6.92
C SER A 123 -5.38 -1.66 5.88
N GLU A 124 -5.84 -2.84 6.30
CA GLU A 124 -6.31 -3.89 5.37
C GLU A 124 -7.66 -3.53 4.78
N ALA A 125 -8.62 -3.10 5.61
CA ALA A 125 -9.96 -2.76 5.17
C ALA A 125 -9.96 -1.57 4.19
N SER A 126 -9.19 -0.52 4.48
CA SER A 126 -9.10 0.65 3.60
C SER A 126 -8.41 0.32 2.28
N ALA A 127 -7.36 -0.51 2.30
CA ALA A 127 -6.66 -0.93 1.07
C ALA A 127 -7.59 -1.73 0.15
N ILE A 128 -8.33 -2.69 0.70
CA ILE A 128 -9.32 -3.48 -0.07
C ILE A 128 -10.41 -2.57 -0.61
N LYS A 129 -11.00 -1.72 0.23
CA LYS A 129 -12.08 -0.81 -0.17
C LYS A 129 -11.67 0.12 -1.30
N SER A 130 -10.50 0.76 -1.20
CA SER A 130 -10.00 1.72 -2.20
C SER A 130 -9.50 1.04 -3.48
N SER A 131 -8.97 -0.19 -3.38
CA SER A 131 -8.51 -0.93 -4.55
C SER A 131 -9.63 -1.62 -5.32
N GLY A 132 -10.73 -1.99 -4.66
CA GLY A 132 -11.73 -2.91 -5.21
C GLY A 132 -11.17 -4.30 -5.51
N GLY A 133 -9.97 -4.63 -5.02
CA GLY A 133 -9.25 -5.86 -5.31
C GLY A 133 -8.77 -6.58 -4.06
N THR A 134 -7.62 -7.25 -4.17
CA THR A 134 -7.15 -8.19 -3.14
C THR A 134 -5.85 -7.72 -2.50
N LEU A 135 -5.64 -8.09 -1.24
CA LEU A 135 -4.38 -7.86 -0.54
C LEU A 135 -3.23 -8.63 -1.22
N VAL A 136 -2.10 -7.93 -1.35
CA VAL A 136 -0.82 -8.49 -1.79
C VAL A 136 0.25 -8.36 -0.71
N VAL A 137 -0.01 -7.50 0.28
CA VAL A 137 0.72 -7.40 1.53
C VAL A 137 -0.32 -7.28 2.64
N GLU A 138 -0.41 -8.32 3.47
CA GLU A 138 -1.21 -8.29 4.70
C GLU A 138 -0.62 -7.29 5.71
N LYS A 139 -1.38 -6.96 6.76
CA LYS A 139 -0.99 -5.98 7.78
C LYS A 139 0.44 -6.21 8.30
N GLN A 140 1.30 -5.24 8.05
CA GLN A 140 2.61 -5.11 8.69
C GLN A 140 2.49 -4.09 9.82
N LYS A 141 3.01 -4.43 11.00
CA LYS A 141 3.00 -3.56 12.19
C LYS A 141 4.36 -2.90 12.37
N PHE A 142 4.37 -1.60 12.59
CA PHE A 142 5.53 -0.78 12.89
C PHE A 142 5.24 -0.03 14.20
N PRO A 143 5.60 -0.62 15.36
CA PRO A 143 5.35 0.00 16.65
C PRO A 143 6.04 1.36 16.77
N PRO A 144 5.46 2.32 17.52
CA PRO A 144 4.20 2.17 18.28
C PRO A 144 2.92 2.41 17.45
N ASN A 145 3.01 3.13 16.32
CA ASN A 145 1.86 3.91 15.82
C ASN A 145 1.49 3.68 14.35
N LEU A 146 2.14 2.76 13.64
CA LEU A 146 1.92 2.57 12.20
C LEU A 146 1.57 1.11 11.86
N THR A 147 0.58 0.96 10.98
CA THR A 147 0.32 -0.29 10.27
C THR A 147 0.15 -0.03 8.79
N ILE A 148 0.68 -0.91 7.95
CA ILE A 148 0.58 -0.80 6.49
C ILE A 148 0.07 -2.12 5.92
N ALA A 149 -0.85 -2.03 4.97
CA ALA A 149 -1.23 -3.13 4.09
C ALA A 149 -1.26 -2.63 2.65
N ILE A 150 -1.12 -3.52 1.67
CA ILE A 150 -1.11 -3.16 0.26
C ILE A 150 -2.07 -4.08 -0.48
N ALA A 151 -2.97 -3.49 -1.25
CA ALA A 151 -3.88 -4.21 -2.14
C ALA A 151 -3.59 -3.87 -3.60
N ARG A 152 -3.86 -4.82 -4.49
CA ARG A 152 -3.79 -4.61 -5.93
C ARG A 152 -5.17 -4.30 -6.47
N ILE A 153 -5.27 -3.24 -7.28
CA ILE A 153 -6.51 -2.82 -7.93
C ILE A 153 -7.02 -3.94 -8.84
N SER A 154 -8.29 -4.32 -8.65
CA SER A 154 -9.04 -5.13 -9.61
C SER A 154 -10.03 -4.22 -10.33
N LYS A 155 -10.03 -4.25 -11.66
CA LYS A 155 -11.09 -3.67 -12.48
C LYS A 155 -12.00 -4.77 -12.98
#